data_AF-A0A813FQX4-F1
#
_entry.id   AF-A0A813FQX4-F1
#
_cell.length_a   1.000
_cell.length_b   1.000
_cell.length_c   1.000
_cell.angle_alpha   90.00
_cell.angle_beta   90.00
_cell.angle_gamma   90.00
#
_symmetry.space_group_name_H-M   'P 1'
#
loop_
_entity.id
_entity.type
_entity.pdbx_description
1 polymer ?
#
loop_
_entity_poly.entity_id
_entity_poly.type
_entity_poly.pdbx_seq_one_letter_code
_entity_poly.pdbx_strand_id
1 'polypeptide(L)'
;MSVAFVGNSTAIQEVMARIGTSFRSMYSRKAFVHWYTREGMDEMEFVEAEASLYDLISEYQQYQDATVEDWLEDETQHEQDEEGHQGVKLLVDTASTQTDTTAPPSPEQAQDSTRSFAW
;
A
#
# COMPACT_ATOMS: atom_id res chain seq x y z
N MET A 1 28.29 -9.40 27.38
CA MET A 1 26.92 -9.21 26.87
C MET A 1 27.02 -8.48 25.54
N SER A 2 26.33 -8.96 24.52
CA SER A 2 26.12 -8.22 23.28
C SER A 2 24.66 -7.80 23.21
N VAL A 3 24.41 -6.65 22.58
CA VAL A 3 23.06 -6.16 22.27
C VAL A 3 23.06 -5.76 20.80
N ALA A 4 21.95 -5.99 20.11
CA ALA A 4 21.72 -5.53 18.75
C ALA A 4 20.43 -4.71 18.74
N PHE A 5 20.45 -3.56 18.07
CA PHE A 5 19.30 -2.69 17.89
C PHE A 5 18.93 -2.64 16.41
N VAL A 6 17.65 -2.82 16.12
CA VAL A 6 17.08 -2.62 14.80
C VAL A 6 16.01 -1.54 14.97
N GLY A 7 16.25 -0.38 14.38
CA GLY A 7 15.33 0.74 14.41
C GLY A 7 14.89 1.12 13.00
N ASN A 8 13.59 1.27 12.81
CA ASN A 8 13.04 1.92 11.63
C ASN A 8 12.79 3.39 11.99
N SER A 9 13.62 4.29 11.48
CA SER A 9 13.58 5.72 11.78
C SER A 9 13.74 6.52 10.51
N THR A 10 12.96 7.60 10.38
CA THR A 10 13.03 8.55 9.25
C THR A 10 14.41 9.20 9.12
N ALA A 11 15.23 9.20 10.17
CA ALA A 11 16.61 9.72 10.16
C ALA A 11 17.53 9.05 9.11
N ILE A 12 17.16 7.89 8.57
CA ILE A 12 17.89 7.25 7.47
C ILE A 12 18.00 8.14 6.23
N GLN A 13 17.06 9.06 6.04
CA GLN A 13 17.06 10.00 4.92
C GLN A 13 18.33 10.86 4.86
N GLU A 14 18.93 11.20 6.01
CA GLU A 14 20.16 11.99 6.05
C GLU A 14 21.34 11.24 5.43
N VAL A 15 21.40 9.91 5.63
CA VAL A 15 22.43 9.06 5.04
C VAL A 15 22.22 8.96 3.54
N MET A 16 20.97 8.77 3.10
CA MET A 16 20.60 8.75 1.68
C MET A 16 20.94 10.07 0.97
N ALA A 17 20.67 11.22 1.60
CA ALA A 17 21.03 12.54 1.07
C ALA A 17 22.54 12.74 0.90
N ARG A 18 23.34 12.22 1.84
CA ARG A 18 24.82 12.24 1.74
C ARG A 18 25.33 11.37 0.59
N ILE A 19 24.70 10.20 0.37
CA ILE A 19 25.00 9.33 -0.77
C ILE A 19 24.66 10.06 -2.07
N GLY A 20 23.48 10.67 -2.17
CA GLY A 20 23.06 11.46 -3.34
C GLY A 20 24.02 12.61 -3.66
N THR A 21 24.49 13.33 -2.64
CA THR A 21 25.49 14.41 -2.81
C THR A 21 26.82 13.87 -3.37
N SER A 22 27.28 12.74 -2.83
CA SER A 22 28.52 12.09 -3.28
C SER A 22 28.38 11.56 -4.71
N PHE A 23 27.24 10.94 -5.01
CA PHE A 23 26.88 10.47 -6.35
C PHE A 23 26.89 11.62 -7.35
N ARG A 24 26.21 12.74 -7.06
CA ARG A 24 26.17 13.92 -7.94
C ARG A 24 27.56 14.52 -8.18
N SER A 25 28.43 14.53 -7.18
CA SER A 25 29.83 14.97 -7.31
C SER A 25 30.62 14.09 -8.29
N MET A 26 30.39 12.77 -8.26
CA MET A 26 31.03 11.82 -9.18
C MET A 26 30.42 11.86 -10.58
N TYR A 27 29.09 11.83 -10.67
CA TYR A 27 28.34 11.78 -11.93
C TYR A 27 28.52 13.07 -12.75
N SER A 28 28.55 14.25 -12.11
CA SER A 28 28.84 15.53 -12.80
C SER A 28 30.21 15.57 -13.49
N ARG A 29 31.17 14.75 -13.02
CA ARG A 29 32.51 14.61 -13.62
C ARG A 29 32.60 13.41 -14.56
N LYS A 30 31.51 12.68 -14.77
CA LYS A 30 31.46 11.39 -15.48
C LYS A 30 32.49 10.39 -14.95
N ALA A 31 32.75 10.43 -13.63
CA ALA A 31 33.70 9.54 -13.00
C ALA A 31 33.11 8.12 -12.92
N PHE A 32 33.87 7.12 -13.40
CA PHE A 32 33.52 5.69 -13.34
C PHE A 32 32.24 5.23 -14.08
N VAL A 33 31.48 6.13 -14.70
CA VAL A 33 30.24 5.83 -15.46
C VAL A 33 30.47 4.75 -16.54
N HIS A 34 31.62 4.81 -17.20
CA HIS A 34 32.00 3.90 -18.28
C HIS A 34 32.04 2.42 -17.91
N TRP A 35 32.25 2.08 -16.64
CA TRP A 35 32.20 0.68 -16.20
C TRP A 35 30.79 0.10 -16.27
N TYR A 36 29.77 0.95 -16.14
CA TYR A 36 28.37 0.55 -16.18
C TYR A 36 27.80 0.64 -17.60
N THR A 37 28.15 1.69 -18.36
CA THR A 37 27.66 1.82 -19.74
C THR A 37 28.27 0.79 -20.69
N ARG A 38 29.48 0.28 -20.41
CA ARG A 38 30.07 -0.86 -21.13
C ARG A 38 29.35 -2.19 -20.90
N GLU A 39 28.66 -2.34 -19.77
CA GLU A 39 27.85 -3.52 -19.46
C GLU A 39 26.45 -3.43 -20.09
N GLY A 40 26.12 -2.31 -20.76
CA GLY A 40 24.84 -2.11 -21.44
C GLY A 40 23.84 -1.23 -20.68
N MET A 41 24.23 -0.63 -19.55
CA MET A 41 23.41 0.32 -18.80
C MET A 41 23.33 1.66 -19.53
N ASP A 42 22.13 2.26 -19.65
CA ASP A 42 21.99 3.60 -20.23
C ASP A 42 22.40 4.69 -19.23
N GLU A 43 22.99 5.80 -19.71
CA GLU A 43 23.32 6.95 -18.86
C GLU A 43 22.07 7.56 -18.21
N MET A 44 20.90 7.41 -18.86
CA MET A 44 19.64 7.93 -18.34
C MET A 44 19.15 7.17 -17.09
N GLU A 45 19.48 5.88 -16.96
CA GLU A 45 19.10 5.08 -15.78
C GLU A 45 19.74 5.61 -14.49
N PHE A 46 20.91 6.25 -14.59
CA PHE A 46 21.53 6.93 -13.45
C PHE A 46 20.73 8.14 -12.98
N VAL A 47 20.13 8.88 -13.92
CA VAL A 47 19.29 10.04 -13.62
C VAL A 47 17.97 9.59 -13.02
N GLU A 48 17.40 8.51 -13.54
CA GLU A 48 16.19 7.90 -12.97
C GLU A 48 16.43 7.39 -11.55
N ALA A 49 17.54 6.70 -11.31
CA ALA A 49 17.91 6.26 -9.96
C ALA A 49 18.16 7.43 -9.01
N GLU A 50 18.75 8.54 -9.48
CA GLU A 50 18.90 9.77 -8.68
C GLU A 50 17.53 10.36 -8.32
N ALA A 51 16.59 10.38 -9.28
CA ALA A 51 15.23 10.85 -9.03
C ALA A 51 14.51 9.98 -8.00
N SER A 52 14.55 8.65 -8.16
CA SER A 52 13.95 7.72 -7.18
C SER A 52 14.54 7.88 -5.77
N LEU A 53 15.83 8.20 -5.65
CA LEU A 53 16.45 8.49 -4.36
C LEU A 53 15.87 9.75 -3.72
N TYR A 54 15.68 10.82 -4.50
CA TYR A 54 15.08 12.06 -3.99
C TYR A 54 13.60 11.89 -3.64
N ASP A 55 12.86 11.11 -4.42
CA ASP A 55 11.47 10.77 -4.11
C ASP A 55 11.38 10.08 -2.75
N LEU A 56 12.23 9.07 -2.50
CA LEU A 56 12.28 8.38 -1.22
C LEU A 56 12.64 9.31 -0.05
N ILE A 57 13.60 10.23 -0.24
CA ILE A 57 13.95 11.23 0.78
C ILE A 57 12.74 12.12 1.08
N SER A 58 12.02 12.56 0.04
CA SER A 58 10.84 13.43 0.22
C SER A 58 9.70 12.73 0.96
N GLU A 59 9.49 11.44 0.71
CA GLU A 59 8.53 10.62 1.44
C GLU A 59 8.90 10.51 2.93
N TYR A 60 10.18 10.26 3.24
CA TYR A 60 10.64 10.26 4.64
C TYR A 60 10.50 11.61 5.33
N GLN A 61 10.73 12.71 4.61
CA GLN A 61 10.53 14.05 5.14
C GLN A 61 9.05 14.31 5.43
N GLN A 62 8.16 13.90 4.53
CA GLN A 62 6.71 14.02 4.74
C GLN A 62 6.27 13.28 6.00
N TYR A 63 6.71 12.04 6.22
CA TYR A 63 6.39 11.29 7.44
C TYR A 63 7.00 11.90 8.71
N GLN A 64 8.16 12.55 8.60
CA GLN A 64 8.78 13.23 9.73
C GLN A 64 8.01 14.50 10.13
N ASP A 65 7.48 15.22 9.15
CA ASP A 65 6.74 16.48 9.36
C ASP A 65 5.24 16.24 9.64
N ALA A 66 4.71 15.06 9.28
CA ALA A 66 3.32 14.69 9.50
C ALA A 66 2.95 14.78 10.99
N THR A 67 1.92 15.58 11.28
CA THR A 67 1.40 15.76 12.63
C THR A 67 0.30 14.76 12.92
N VAL A 68 0.04 14.47 14.20
CA VAL A 68 -0.99 13.51 14.64
C VAL A 68 -2.38 13.78 14.02
N GLU A 69 -2.69 15.05 13.71
CA GLU A 69 -3.94 15.43 13.05
C GLU A 69 -3.99 14.90 11.59
N ASP A 70 -2.89 14.95 10.86
CA ASP A 70 -2.79 14.44 9.48
C ASP A 70 -3.01 12.91 9.42
N TRP A 71 -2.53 12.18 10.43
CA TRP A 71 -2.73 10.72 10.53
C TRP A 71 -4.18 10.35 10.84
N LEU A 72 -4.88 11.15 11.65
CA LEU A 72 -6.28 10.92 11.98
C LEU A 72 -7.19 11.21 10.78
N GLU A 73 -6.89 12.23 9.99
CA GLU A 73 -7.61 12.52 8.75
C GLU A 73 -7.47 11.37 7.74
N ASP A 74 -6.28 10.79 7.59
CA ASP A 74 -6.01 9.64 6.71
C ASP A 74 -6.76 8.37 7.16
N GLU A 75 -6.78 8.05 8.47
CA GLU A 75 -7.58 6.94 9.00
C GLU A 75 -9.09 7.12 8.72
N THR A 76 -9.62 8.33 8.90
CA THR A 76 -11.05 8.59 8.62
C THR A 76 -11.42 8.54 7.15
N GLN A 77 -10.48 8.84 6.23
CA GLN A 77 -10.69 8.70 4.79
C GLN A 77 -10.65 7.25 4.35
N HIS A 78 -9.73 6.46 4.91
CA HIS A 78 -9.67 5.02 4.68
C HIS A 78 -10.94 4.28 5.15
N GLU A 79 -11.52 4.67 6.29
CA GLU A 79 -12.82 4.12 6.75
C GLU A 79 -13.98 4.44 5.80
N GLN A 80 -14.03 5.67 5.26
CA GLN A 80 -15.07 6.10 4.31
C GLN A 80 -14.97 5.40 2.96
N ASP A 81 -13.75 5.14 2.48
CA ASP A 81 -13.53 4.42 1.23
C ASP A 81 -13.93 2.94 1.38
N GLU A 82 -13.66 2.29 2.52
CA GLU A 82 -14.11 0.91 2.75
C GLU A 82 -15.64 0.79 2.85
N GLU A 83 -16.33 1.78 3.41
CA GLU A 83 -17.81 1.81 3.43
C GLU A 83 -18.40 2.07 2.03
N GLY A 84 -17.77 2.93 1.21
CA GLY A 84 -18.18 3.20 -0.16
C GLY A 84 -18.11 1.96 -1.06
N HIS A 85 -17.08 1.12 -0.91
CA HIS A 85 -16.93 -0.13 -1.65
C HIS A 85 -17.94 -1.21 -1.19
N GLN A 86 -18.34 -1.21 0.09
CA GLN A 86 -19.37 -2.11 0.60
C GLN A 86 -20.79 -1.69 0.17
N GLY A 87 -21.06 -0.38 0.07
CA GLY A 87 -22.34 0.15 -0.41
C GLY A 87 -22.65 -0.21 -1.87
N VAL A 88 -21.63 -0.21 -2.74
CA VAL A 88 -21.79 -0.62 -4.15
C VAL A 88 -22.04 -2.12 -4.28
N LYS A 89 -21.41 -2.94 -3.43
CA LYS A 89 -21.62 -4.39 -3.40
C LYS A 89 -23.05 -4.76 -2.99
N LEU A 90 -23.60 -4.09 -1.98
CA LEU A 90 -24.98 -4.29 -1.54
C LEU A 90 -26.02 -3.93 -2.63
N LEU A 91 -25.76 -2.88 -3.41
CA LEU A 91 -26.61 -2.44 -4.53
C LEU A 91 -26.56 -3.41 -5.73
N VAL A 92 -25.40 -4.01 -6.01
CA VAL A 92 -25.25 -5.05 -7.06
C VAL A 92 -25.94 -6.35 -6.67
N ASP A 93 -25.84 -6.75 -5.39
CA ASP A 93 -26.47 -7.97 -4.88
C ASP A 93 -28.01 -7.86 -4.82
N THR A 94 -28.54 -6.66 -4.52
CA THR A 94 -29.98 -6.39 -4.51
C THR A 94 -30.60 -6.30 -5.91
N ALA A 95 -29.85 -5.91 -6.93
CA ALA A 95 -30.32 -5.90 -8.31
C ALA A 95 -30.39 -7.31 -8.95
N SER A 96 -29.69 -8.31 -8.37
CA SER A 96 -29.60 -9.66 -8.93
C SER A 96 -30.72 -10.62 -8.47
N THR A 97 -31.62 -10.17 -7.57
CA THR A 97 -32.69 -11.01 -7.00
C THR A 97 -34.08 -10.52 -7.39
N GLN A 98 -34.35 -10.29 -8.67
CA GLN A 98 -35.73 -10.10 -9.11
C GLN A 98 -35.99 -10.59 -10.53
N THR A 99 -35.88 -11.90 -10.75
CA THR A 99 -36.75 -12.63 -11.68
C THR A 99 -36.83 -14.09 -11.21
N ASP A 100 -38.01 -14.54 -10.78
CA ASP A 100 -38.67 -15.77 -11.27
C ASP A 100 -39.60 -16.42 -10.21
N THR A 101 -40.77 -16.85 -10.72
CA THR A 101 -41.71 -17.86 -10.22
C THR A 101 -42.83 -17.46 -9.24
N THR A 102 -43.91 -16.97 -9.85
CA THR A 102 -45.28 -17.55 -9.83
C THR A 102 -45.66 -18.59 -8.76
N ALA A 103 -46.61 -18.18 -7.92
CA ALA A 103 -47.71 -18.92 -7.24
C ALA A 103 -47.39 -20.00 -6.16
N PRO A 104 -48.18 -20.04 -5.05
CA PRO A 104 -47.92 -20.90 -3.89
C PRO A 104 -48.68 -22.24 -3.93
N PRO A 105 -48.25 -23.24 -3.15
CA PRO A 105 -49.19 -24.15 -2.53
C PRO A 105 -49.08 -24.17 -1.00
N SER A 106 -50.27 -24.30 -0.41
CA SER A 106 -50.63 -24.32 1.01
C SER A 106 -50.17 -25.61 1.75
N PRO A 107 -50.35 -25.66 3.09
CA PRO A 107 -49.53 -26.44 4.01
C PRO A 107 -50.12 -27.81 4.33
N GLU A 108 -49.29 -28.86 4.41
CA GLU A 108 -49.62 -30.05 5.19
C GLU A 108 -48.42 -31.00 5.36
N GLN A 109 -48.06 -31.24 6.62
CA GLN A 109 -47.48 -32.49 7.18
C GLN A 109 -46.00 -32.75 6.84
N ALA A 110 -45.12 -33.21 7.74
CA ALA A 110 -45.16 -33.67 9.12
C ALA A 110 -43.72 -33.52 9.65
N GLN A 111 -43.50 -32.97 10.85
CA GLN A 111 -43.14 -33.77 12.03
C GLN A 111 -42.28 -35.01 11.73
N ASP A 112 -40.97 -34.85 11.84
CA ASP A 112 -39.97 -35.73 12.48
C ASP A 112 -38.61 -35.18 12.01
N SER A 113 -37.54 -35.05 12.77
CA SER A 113 -37.18 -35.74 13.98
C SER A 113 -36.05 -34.91 14.59
N THR A 114 -36.12 -34.73 15.90
CA THR A 114 -35.08 -34.20 16.75
C THR A 114 -33.72 -34.87 16.47
N ARG A 115 -32.75 -34.10 15.99
CA ARG A 115 -31.32 -34.34 16.23
C ARG A 115 -30.71 -33.01 16.66
N SER A 116 -30.66 -32.74 17.96
CA SER A 116 -29.62 -33.21 18.89
C SER A 116 -28.27 -32.52 18.62
N PHE A 117 -28.05 -31.44 19.37
CA PHE A 117 -26.84 -31.09 20.10
C PHE A 117 -25.46 -31.27 19.42
N ALA A 118 -24.88 -30.10 19.11
CA ALA A 118 -23.59 -29.61 19.59
C ALA A 118 -22.42 -30.61 19.71
N TRP A 119 -21.38 -30.34 18.91
CA TRP A 119 -20.02 -30.07 19.39
C TRP A 119 -19.46 -28.87 18.63
#